data_AF-A0A419DPJ6-F1
#
_entry.id   AF-A0A419DPJ6-F1
#
_cell.length_a   1.000
_cell.length_b   1.000
_cell.length_c   1.000
_cell.angle_alpha   90.00
_cell.angle_beta   90.00
_cell.angle_gamma   90.00
#
_symmetry.space_group_name_H-M   'P 1'
#
loop_
_entity.id
_entity.type
_entity.pdbx_description
1 polymer ?
#
loop_
_entity_poly.entity_id
_entity_poly.type
_entity_poly.pdbx_seq_one_letter_code
_entity_poly.pdbx_strand_id
1 'polypeptide(L)'
;MSNKVVRPLLIALILTVVYTTWAVVTDATHSFLYHLSGGLFIAGFLLLAIGFFSNMSANGFFKGITVGFKKQREAKLREVDGDYYEDEDEENEILEAKQKRASNRTLPYLSSGFLCIVVSLLISFI
;
A
#
# COMPACT_ATOMS: atom_id res chain seq x y z
N MET A 1 -0.86 -21.54 -2.96
CA MET A 1 -0.76 -20.07 -2.89
C MET A 1 -0.83 -19.64 -1.42
N SER A 2 0.08 -18.78 -0.95
CA SER A 2 0.01 -18.24 0.41
C SER A 2 -1.28 -17.43 0.58
N ASN A 3 -2.05 -17.67 1.65
CA ASN A 3 -3.30 -16.95 1.97
C ASN A 3 -3.12 -15.41 1.98
N LYS A 4 -1.88 -14.94 2.13
CA LYS A 4 -1.52 -13.51 2.10
C LYS A 4 -1.67 -12.86 0.72
N VAL A 5 -1.63 -13.62 -0.37
CA VAL A 5 -1.71 -13.14 -1.77
C VAL A 5 -3.16 -13.05 -2.25
N VAL A 6 -4.06 -13.85 -1.65
CA VAL A 6 -5.48 -13.90 -2.03
C VAL A 6 -6.15 -12.53 -1.87
N ARG A 7 -5.89 -11.82 -0.77
CA ARG A 7 -6.49 -10.50 -0.53
C ARG A 7 -6.06 -9.46 -1.57
N PRO A 8 -4.77 -9.24 -1.85
CA PRO A 8 -4.34 -8.37 -2.95
C PRO A 8 -4.95 -8.74 -4.30
N LEU A 9 -5.02 -10.03 -4.64
CA LEU A 9 -5.61 -10.47 -5.91
C LEU A 9 -7.12 -10.21 -5.98
N LEU A 10 -7.86 -10.38 -4.89
CA LEU A 10 -9.28 -10.02 -4.83
C LEU A 10 -9.48 -8.51 -5.01
N ILE A 11 -8.63 -7.69 -4.38
CA ILE A 11 -8.65 -6.23 -4.56
C ILE A 11 -8.39 -5.89 -6.03
N ALA A 12 -7.37 -6.49 -6.65
CA ALA A 12 -7.09 -6.27 -8.07
C ALA A 12 -8.27 -6.68 -8.96
N LEU A 13 -8.86 -7.85 -8.72
CA LEU A 13 -10.02 -8.33 -9.47
C LEU A 13 -11.18 -7.32 -9.42
N ILE A 14 -11.53 -6.84 -8.23
CA ILE A 14 -12.61 -5.86 -8.05
C ILE A 14 -12.26 -4.56 -8.81
N LEU A 15 -11.06 -4.03 -8.63
CA LEU A 15 -10.61 -2.80 -9.29
C LEU A 15 -10.65 -2.93 -10.82
N THR A 16 -10.15 -4.04 -11.34
CA THR A 16 -10.17 -4.33 -12.78
C THR A 16 -11.59 -4.42 -13.29
N VAL A 17 -12.50 -5.17 -12.63
CA VAL A 17 -13.89 -5.30 -13.07
C VAL A 17 -14.61 -3.94 -13.08
N VAL A 18 -14.44 -3.14 -12.02
CA VAL A 18 -15.05 -1.80 -11.93
C VAL A 18 -14.54 -0.91 -13.05
N TYR A 19 -13.22 -0.84 -13.24
CA TYR A 19 -12.61 -0.04 -14.29
C TYR A 19 -13.07 -0.49 -15.68
N THR A 20 -12.96 -1.78 -15.98
CA THR A 20 -13.30 -2.33 -17.30
C THR A 20 -14.77 -2.15 -17.62
N THR A 21 -15.67 -2.35 -16.64
CA THR A 21 -17.11 -2.14 -16.84
C THR A 21 -17.41 -0.68 -17.16
N TRP A 22 -16.83 0.24 -16.39
CA TRP A 22 -16.97 1.67 -16.64
C TRP A 22 -16.42 2.05 -18.03
N ALA A 23 -15.20 1.62 -18.34
CA ALA A 23 -14.50 1.96 -19.58
C ALA A 23 -15.21 1.42 -20.84
N VAL A 24 -15.72 0.18 -20.78
CA VAL A 24 -16.51 -0.42 -21.88
C VAL A 24 -17.80 0.35 -22.16
N VAL A 25 -18.44 0.89 -21.11
CA VAL A 25 -19.66 1.69 -21.27
C VAL A 25 -19.35 3.09 -21.80
N THR A 26 -18.25 3.71 -21.36
CA THR A 26 -17.91 5.09 -21.73
C THR A 26 -17.14 5.21 -23.05
N ASP A 27 -16.40 4.18 -23.43
CA ASP A 27 -15.57 4.17 -24.62
C ASP A 27 -15.81 2.89 -25.45
N ALA A 28 -16.74 3.02 -26.39
CA ALA A 28 -17.07 1.96 -27.34
C ALA A 28 -16.08 1.83 -28.50
N THR A 29 -15.05 2.69 -28.58
CA THR A 29 -14.10 2.68 -29.71
C THR A 29 -13.02 1.61 -29.57
N HIS A 30 -12.74 1.17 -28.33
CA HIS A 30 -11.75 0.13 -28.04
C HIS A 30 -12.42 -1.20 -27.64
N SER A 31 -11.67 -2.29 -27.82
CA SER A 31 -12.14 -3.64 -27.51
C SER A 31 -12.24 -3.89 -26.00
N PHE A 32 -13.00 -4.92 -25.61
CA PHE A 32 -13.06 -5.35 -24.22
C PHE A 32 -11.68 -5.71 -23.64
N LEU A 33 -10.82 -6.38 -24.43
CA LEU A 33 -9.47 -6.78 -23.99
C LEU A 33 -8.57 -5.56 -23.76
N TYR A 34 -8.70 -4.51 -24.57
CA TYR A 34 -8.01 -3.24 -24.33
C TYR A 34 -8.37 -2.67 -22.95
N HIS A 35 -9.68 -2.54 -22.65
CA HIS A 35 -10.16 -2.03 -21.35
C HIS A 35 -9.82 -2.96 -20.19
N LEU A 36 -9.78 -4.28 -20.41
CA LEU A 36 -9.35 -5.26 -19.43
C LEU A 36 -7.87 -5.10 -19.09
N SER A 37 -7.02 -4.92 -20.11
CA SER A 37 -5.59 -4.66 -19.91
C SER A 37 -5.37 -3.37 -19.12
N GLY A 38 -6.07 -2.28 -19.47
CA GLY A 38 -6.01 -1.02 -18.72
C GLY A 38 -6.43 -1.19 -17.25
N GLY A 39 -7.48 -1.98 -16.99
CA GLY A 39 -7.95 -2.27 -15.64
C GLY A 39 -6.96 -3.10 -14.82
N LEU A 40 -6.29 -4.07 -15.44
CA LEU A 40 -5.22 -4.85 -14.81
C LEU A 40 -3.98 -3.99 -14.54
N PHE A 41 -3.63 -3.09 -15.45
CA PHE A 41 -2.52 -2.17 -15.28
C PHE A 41 -2.74 -1.23 -14.09
N ILE A 42 -3.91 -0.59 -14.02
CA ILE A 42 -4.25 0.33 -12.92
C ILE A 42 -4.31 -0.42 -11.58
N ALA A 43 -4.96 -1.57 -11.54
CA ALA A 43 -4.99 -2.41 -10.34
C ALA A 43 -3.59 -2.82 -9.90
N GLY A 44 -2.75 -3.25 -10.84
CA GLY A 44 -1.35 -3.61 -10.58
C GLY A 44 -0.51 -2.45 -10.05
N PHE A 45 -0.66 -1.27 -10.65
CA PHE A 45 0.00 -0.04 -10.22
C PHE A 45 -0.39 0.36 -8.79
N LEU A 46 -1.68 0.32 -8.45
CA LEU A 46 -2.16 0.63 -7.10
C LEU A 46 -1.64 -0.37 -6.07
N LEU A 47 -1.62 -1.67 -6.39
CA LEU A 47 -1.05 -2.68 -5.51
C LEU A 47 0.47 -2.48 -5.30
N LEU A 48 1.21 -2.15 -6.37
CA LEU A 48 2.63 -1.79 -6.25
C LEU A 48 2.80 -0.58 -5.33
N ALA A 49 2.02 0.48 -5.52
CA ALA A 49 2.08 1.67 -4.66
C ALA A 49 1.85 1.31 -3.19
N ILE A 50 0.82 0.51 -2.88
CA ILE A 50 0.57 0.03 -1.51
C ILE A 50 1.76 -0.78 -0.97
N GLY A 51 2.35 -1.64 -1.80
CA GLY A 51 3.54 -2.41 -1.45
C GLY A 51 4.75 -1.53 -1.13
N PHE A 52 5.01 -0.52 -1.96
CA PHE A 52 6.08 0.46 -1.75
C PHE A 52 5.87 1.30 -0.49
N PHE A 53 4.65 1.82 -0.27
CA PHE A 53 4.34 2.56 0.95
C PHE A 53 4.45 1.68 2.20
N SER A 54 4.07 0.41 2.12
CA SER A 54 4.24 -0.55 3.21
C SER A 54 5.73 -0.79 3.51
N ASN A 55 6.57 -0.87 2.47
CA ASN A 55 8.02 -1.00 2.61
C ASN A 55 8.65 0.25 3.24
N MET A 56 8.28 1.43 2.77
CA MET A 56 8.75 2.71 3.33
C MET A 56 8.34 2.86 4.80
N SER A 57 7.11 2.47 5.14
CA SER A 57 6.63 2.47 6.52
C SER A 57 7.39 1.48 7.41
N ALA A 58 7.73 0.30 6.88
CA ALA A 58 8.50 -0.70 7.62
C ALA A 58 9.94 -0.23 7.88
N ASN A 59 10.56 0.47 6.91
CA ASN A 59 11.93 0.97 7.01
C ASN A 59 12.06 2.29 7.80
N GLY A 60 10.96 2.76 8.42
CA GLY A 60 11.01 3.92 9.30
C GLY A 60 11.01 5.28 8.58
N PHE A 61 10.58 5.37 7.32
CA PHE A 61 10.43 6.66 6.63
C PHE A 61 9.58 7.65 7.44
N PHE A 62 8.47 7.16 8.02
CA PHE A 62 7.61 7.98 8.89
C PHE A 62 8.20 8.26 10.27
N LYS A 63 9.23 7.51 10.70
CA LYS A 63 9.90 7.71 12.00
C LYS A 63 10.58 9.07 12.07
N GLY A 64 11.20 9.52 10.97
CA GLY A 64 11.85 10.85 10.91
C GLY A 64 10.85 11.99 11.10
N ILE A 65 9.63 11.86 10.54
CA ILE A 65 8.56 12.84 10.68
C ILE A 65 7.98 12.83 12.09
N THR A 66 7.71 11.65 12.65
CA THR A 66 7.11 11.51 13.98
C THR A 66 8.06 11.97 15.08
N VAL A 67 9.37 11.74 14.95
CA VAL A 67 10.38 12.23 15.92
C VAL A 67 10.41 13.77 15.96
N GLY A 68 10.25 14.44 14.82
CA GLY A 68 10.18 15.90 14.76
C GLY A 68 8.97 16.48 15.51
N PHE A 69 7.78 15.91 15.27
CA PHE A 69 6.57 16.30 16.00
C PHE A 69 6.63 15.93 17.48
N LYS A 70 7.22 14.77 17.81
CA LYS A 70 7.41 14.31 19.19
C LYS A 70 8.26 15.31 19.97
N LYS A 71 9.40 15.73 19.42
CA LYS A 71 10.29 16.71 20.07
C LYS A 71 9.61 18.05 20.35
N GLN A 72 8.73 18.51 19.45
CA GLN A 72 7.93 19.72 19.69
C GLN A 72 6.85 19.52 20.76
N ARG A 73 6.19 18.36 20.78
CA ARG A 73 5.16 18.02 21.76
C ARG A 73 5.74 17.83 23.16
N GLU A 74 6.85 17.11 23.26
CA GLU A 74 7.55 16.85 24.52
C GLU A 74 8.09 18.16 25.12
N ALA A 75 8.66 19.05 24.30
CA ALA A 75 9.06 20.38 24.75
C ALA A 75 7.90 21.18 25.35
N LYS A 76 6.73 21.16 24.69
CA LYS A 76 5.51 21.81 25.21
C LYS A 76 4.97 21.17 26.49
N LEU A 77 5.05 19.85 26.63
CA LEU A 77 4.53 19.14 27.79
C LEU A 77 5.44 19.32 29.00
N ARG A 78 6.76 19.34 28.80
CA ARG A 78 7.75 19.65 29.85
C ARG A 78 7.67 21.09 30.37
N GLU A 79 7.20 22.03 29.54
CA GLU A 79 6.89 23.39 30.01
C GLU A 79 5.71 23.42 30.99
N VAL A 80 4.78 22.47 30.90
CA VAL A 80 3.59 22.39 31.75
C VAL A 80 3.81 21.47 32.96
N ASP A 81 4.57 20.39 32.78
CA ASP A 81 4.89 19.39 33.81
C ASP A 81 6.35 18.94 33.68
N GLY A 82 7.22 19.41 34.58
CA GLY A 82 8.67 19.25 34.50
C GLY A 82 9.16 17.81 34.66
N ASP A 83 8.34 16.94 35.26
CA ASP A 83 8.65 15.53 35.50
C ASP A 83 8.00 14.59 34.46
N TYR A 84 7.46 15.13 33.36
CA TYR A 84 6.89 14.31 32.29
C TYR A 84 7.98 13.50 31.57
N TYR A 85 7.92 12.17 31.72
CA TYR A 85 8.67 11.21 30.93
C TYR A 85 7.66 10.28 30.22
N GLU A 86 7.80 10.12 28.90
CA GLU A 86 7.03 9.13 28.15
C GLU A 86 7.69 7.76 28.35
N ASP A 87 6.89 6.72 28.66
CA ASP A 87 7.37 5.33 28.74
C ASP A 87 7.84 4.87 27.34
N GLU A 88 9.15 4.95 27.11
CA GLU A 88 9.77 4.67 25.80
C GLU A 88 9.65 3.18 25.40
N ASP A 89 9.57 2.28 26.38
CA ASP A 89 9.56 0.83 26.16
C ASP A 89 8.25 0.35 25.52
N GLU A 90 7.09 0.82 26.00
CA GLU A 90 5.78 0.44 25.46
C GLU A 90 5.57 1.00 24.04
N GLU A 91 6.11 2.19 23.76
CA GLU A 91 6.06 2.78 22.42
C GLU A 91 6.92 2.01 21.41
N ASN A 92 8.12 1.57 21.81
CA ASN A 92 9.02 0.79 20.97
C ASN A 92 8.37 -0.55 20.55
N GLU A 93 7.70 -1.25 21.47
CA GLU A 93 6.98 -2.48 21.14
C GLU A 93 5.84 -2.26 20.13
N ILE A 94 5.06 -1.18 20.31
CA ILE A 94 3.98 -0.81 19.38
C ILE A 94 4.54 -0.47 17.99
N LEU A 95 5.67 0.23 17.93
CA LEU A 95 6.34 0.60 16.68
C LEU A 95 6.87 -0.64 15.94
N GLU A 96 7.52 -1.56 16.64
CA GLU A 96 7.98 -2.83 16.07
C GLU A 96 6.82 -3.67 15.53
N ALA A 97 5.70 -3.72 16.27
CA ALA A 97 4.50 -4.41 15.82
C ALA A 97 3.92 -3.78 14.54
N LYS A 98 3.93 -2.45 14.42
CA LYS A 98 3.51 -1.73 13.20
C LYS A 98 4.45 -2.01 12.03
N GLN A 99 5.76 -1.97 12.25
CA GLN A 99 6.76 -2.28 11.22
C GLN A 99 6.65 -3.73 10.73
N LYS A 100 6.47 -4.68 11.64
CA LYS A 100 6.28 -6.10 11.32
C LYS A 100 5.01 -6.33 10.51
N ARG A 101 3.91 -5.63 10.82
CA ARG A 101 2.67 -5.69 10.02
C ARG A 101 2.87 -5.08 8.63
N ALA A 102 3.55 -3.94 8.54
CA ALA A 102 3.84 -3.28 7.26
C ALA A 102 4.72 -4.16 6.37
N SER A 103 5.82 -4.69 6.90
CA SER A 103 6.72 -5.63 6.21
C SER A 103 5.99 -6.89 5.71
N ASN A 104 5.09 -7.45 6.53
CA ASN A 104 4.27 -8.60 6.13
C ASN A 104 3.30 -8.30 4.98
N ARG A 105 2.93 -7.04 4.75
CA ARG A 105 2.06 -6.62 3.64
C ARG A 105 2.86 -6.28 2.39
N THR A 106 4.11 -5.84 2.51
CA THR A 106 4.96 -5.45 1.37
C THR A 106 5.02 -6.52 0.28
N LEU A 107 5.52 -7.72 0.62
CA LEU A 107 5.76 -8.78 -0.35
C LEU A 107 4.50 -9.22 -1.13
N PRO A 108 3.35 -9.54 -0.49
CA PRO A 108 2.17 -10.01 -1.21
C PRO A 108 1.52 -8.94 -2.10
N TYR A 109 1.59 -7.66 -1.71
CA TYR A 109 1.07 -6.57 -2.55
C TYR A 109 1.99 -6.28 -3.74
N LEU A 110 3.31 -6.27 -3.52
CA LEU A 110 4.28 -6.09 -4.61
C LEU A 110 4.20 -7.23 -5.65
N SER A 111 4.18 -8.49 -5.19
CA SER A 111 4.15 -9.63 -6.12
C SER A 111 2.84 -9.70 -6.91
N SER A 112 1.70 -9.42 -6.26
CA SER A 112 0.40 -9.37 -6.95
C SER A 112 0.32 -8.19 -7.92
N GLY A 113 0.82 -7.02 -7.53
CA GLY A 113 0.87 -5.85 -8.40
C GLY A 113 1.73 -6.08 -9.64
N PHE A 114 2.92 -6.65 -9.45
CA PHE A 114 3.80 -7.03 -10.56
C PHE A 114 3.14 -8.05 -11.49
N LEU A 115 2.50 -9.09 -10.94
CA LEU A 115 1.77 -10.08 -11.72
C LEU A 115 0.67 -9.43 -12.57
N CYS A 116 -0.13 -8.53 -12.00
CA CYS A 116 -1.19 -7.82 -12.73
C CYS A 116 -0.63 -6.98 -13.89
N ILE A 117 0.50 -6.29 -13.70
CA ILE A 117 1.14 -5.51 -14.77
C ILE A 117 1.67 -6.44 -15.88
N VAL A 118 2.33 -7.53 -15.53
CA VAL A 118 2.83 -8.49 -16.53
C VAL A 118 1.67 -9.08 -17.33
N VAL A 119 0.59 -9.50 -16.67
CA VAL A 119 -0.61 -10.04 -17.35
C VAL A 119 -1.27 -8.96 -18.21
N SER A 120 -1.37 -7.72 -17.73
CA SER A 120 -1.85 -6.59 -18.53
C SER A 120 -1.04 -6.41 -19.81
N LEU A 121 0.29 -6.45 -19.73
CA LEU A 121 1.14 -6.30 -20.90
C LEU A 121 0.93 -7.46 -21.87
N LEU A 122 0.85 -8.70 -21.38
CA LEU A 122 0.58 -9.86 -22.23
C LEU A 122 -0.76 -9.75 -22.97
N ILE A 123 -1.81 -9.27 -22.29
CA ILE A 123 -3.12 -9.05 -22.91
C ILE A 123 -3.06 -7.93 -23.94
N SER A 124 -2.25 -6.89 -23.72
CA SER A 124 -2.14 -5.76 -24.65
C SER A 124 -1.54 -6.11 -26.02
N PHE A 125 -0.87 -7.27 -26.15
CA PHE A 125 -0.34 -7.77 -27.43
C PHE A 125 -1.35 -8.63 -28.21
N ILE A 126 -2.52 -8.90 -27.64
CA ILE A 126 -3.61 -9.70 -28.24
C ILE A 126 -4.70 -8.75 -28.74
#